data_AF-Q13RE3-F1
#
_entry.id   AF-Q13RE3-F1
#
_cell.length_a   1.000
_cell.length_b   1.000
_cell.length_c   1.000
_cell.angle_alpha   90.00
_cell.angle_beta   90.00
_cell.angle_gamma   90.00
#
_symmetry.space_group_name_H-M   'P 1'
#
loop_
_entity.id
_entity.type
_entity.pdbx_description
1 polymer ?
#
loop_
_entity_poly.entity_id
_entity_poly.type
_entity_poly.pdbx_seq_one_letter_code
_entity_poly.pdbx_strand_id
1 'polypeptide(L)' 'MRTSNGQGLNARKQPQQARSQATVDAIFDATIQVLLADGLQRLTTIRVAERAGVSVGTLYQYFPQKQALLFAVL' A
#
# COMPACT_ATOMS: atom_id res chain seq x y z
N MET A 1 19.51 -10.25 -22.47
CA MET A 1 18.06 -10.09 -22.17
C MET A 1 17.78 -10.72 -20.80
N ARG A 2 17.48 -9.93 -19.77
CA ARG A 2 17.05 -10.42 -18.45
C ARG A 2 15.60 -10.01 -18.24
N THR A 3 14.68 -10.92 -18.55
CA THR A 3 13.24 -10.80 -18.30
C THR A 3 12.93 -11.41 -16.95
N SER A 4 12.52 -10.60 -15.97
CA SER A 4 11.65 -10.98 -14.85
C SER A 4 11.46 -9.79 -13.90
N ASN A 5 10.44 -8.95 -14.15
CA ASN A 5 10.06 -7.90 -13.19
C ASN A 5 8.56 -7.98 -12.86
N GLY A 6 8.12 -9.12 -12.32
CA GLY A 6 6.75 -9.35 -11.84
C GLY A 6 6.66 -9.60 -10.32
N GLN A 7 7.77 -9.52 -9.58
CA GLN A 7 7.90 -10.01 -8.19
C GLN A 7 7.71 -8.92 -7.11
N GLY A 8 6.96 -7.84 -7.39
CA GLY A 8 6.82 -6.69 -6.47
C GLY A 8 5.43 -6.08 -6.34
N LEU A 9 4.43 -6.67 -6.99
CA LEU A 9 3.06 -6.12 -7.03
C LEU A 9 2.18 -6.64 -5.88
N ASN A 10 2.59 -7.73 -5.24
CA ASN A 10 1.89 -8.30 -4.09
C ASN A 10 2.47 -7.76 -2.77
N ALA A 11 1.62 -7.66 -1.75
CA ALA A 11 2.04 -7.27 -0.41
C ALA A 11 3.14 -8.23 0.10
N ARG A 12 4.26 -7.67 0.61
CA ARG A 12 5.43 -8.46 1.03
C ARG A 12 5.21 -9.25 2.32
N LYS A 13 4.37 -8.73 3.22
CA LYS A 13 4.10 -9.34 4.52
C LYS A 13 2.62 -9.64 4.64
N GLN A 14 2.27 -10.92 4.74
CA GLN A 14 0.91 -11.34 5.03
C GLN A 14 0.67 -11.19 6.54
N PRO A 15 -0.39 -10.47 6.96
CA PRO A 15 -0.66 -10.25 8.37
C PRO A 15 -1.05 -11.56 9.08
N GLN A 16 -0.22 -12.03 10.01
CA GLN A 16 -0.49 -13.23 10.82
C GLN A 16 -1.12 -12.93 12.19
N GLN A 17 -1.20 -11.66 12.59
CA GLN A 17 -1.69 -11.23 13.91
C GLN A 17 -2.75 -10.13 13.73
N ALA A 18 -3.73 -10.05 14.64
CA ALA A 18 -4.84 -9.08 14.54
C ALA A 18 -4.36 -7.63 14.34
N ARG A 19 -3.23 -7.25 14.96
CA ARG A 19 -2.63 -5.91 14.81
C ARG A 19 -2.05 -5.65 13.41
N SER A 20 -1.47 -6.67 12.76
CA SER A 20 -0.97 -6.51 11.39
C SER A 20 -2.11 -6.48 10.38
N GLN A 21 -3.22 -7.18 10.64
CA GLN A 21 -4.42 -7.09 9.79
C GLN A 21 -5.01 -5.69 9.82
N ALA A 22 -5.23 -5.13 11.01
CA ALA A 22 -5.75 -3.76 11.17
C ALA A 22 -4.85 -2.70 10.46
N THR A 23 -3.54 -2.92 10.46
CA THR A 23 -2.60 -2.05 9.72
C THR A 23 -2.83 -2.11 8.21
N VAL A 24 -3.01 -3.31 7.66
CA VAL A 24 -3.25 -3.50 6.23
C VAL A 24 -4.60 -2.90 5.82
N ASP A 25 -5.65 -3.13 6.61
CA ASP A 25 -6.99 -2.57 6.36
C ASP A 25 -6.96 -1.04 6.36
N ALA A 26 -6.27 -0.42 7.34
CA ALA A 26 -6.08 1.02 7.39
C ALA A 26 -5.35 1.58 6.15
N ILE A 27 -4.35 0.85 5.63
CA ILE A 27 -3.63 1.23 4.41
C ILE A 27 -4.55 1.12 3.17
N PHE A 28 -5.44 0.13 3.10
CA PHE A 28 -6.42 0.00 2.03
C PHE A 28 -7.44 1.13 2.04
N ASP A 29 -8.06 1.39 3.19
CA ASP A 29 -9.02 2.48 3.34
C ASP A 29 -8.39 3.82 2.97
N ALA A 30 -7.17 4.08 3.44
CA ALA A 30 -6.43 5.29 3.08
C ALA A 30 -6.14 5.38 1.57
N THR A 31 -5.77 4.27 0.95
CA THR A 31 -5.50 4.22 -0.51
C THR A 31 -6.77 4.56 -1.30
N ILE A 32 -7.90 3.95 -0.96
CA ILE A 32 -9.20 4.22 -1.59
C ILE A 32 -9.58 5.69 -1.40
N GLN A 33 -9.44 6.22 -0.18
CA GLN A 33 -9.79 7.61 0.12
C GLN A 33 -8.93 8.62 -0.66
N VAL A 34 -7.62 8.37 -0.79
CA VAL A 34 -6.74 9.23 -1.62
C VAL A 34 -7.12 9.12 -3.10
N LEU A 35 -7.43 7.93 -3.60
CA LEU A 35 -7.87 7.75 -4.99
C LEU A 35 -9.17 8.49 -5.28
N LEU A 36 -10.16 8.39 -4.39
CA LEU A 36 -11.45 9.06 -4.55
C LEU A 36 -11.34 10.59 -4.45
N ALA A 37 -10.51 11.09 -3.53
CA ALA A 37 -10.38 12.52 -3.29
C ALA A 37 -9.50 13.23 -4.33
N ASP A 38 -8.38 12.62 -4.70
CA ASP A 38 -7.30 13.29 -5.41
C ASP A 38 -6.92 12.63 -6.76
N GLY A 39 -7.48 11.44 -7.04
CA GLY A 39 -7.20 10.66 -8.24
C GLY A 39 -5.83 9.97 -8.24
N LEU A 40 -5.62 9.14 -9.27
CA LEU A 40 -4.42 8.31 -9.42
C LEU A 40 -3.10 9.10 -9.44
N GLN A 41 -3.12 10.29 -10.02
CA GLN A 41 -1.94 11.14 -10.17
C GLN A 41 -1.36 11.56 -8.81
N ARG A 42 -2.23 11.80 -7.83
CA ARG A 42 -1.83 12.25 -6.48
C ARG A 42 -1.66 11.12 -5.46
N LEU A 43 -1.92 9.86 -5.86
CA LEU A 43 -1.62 8.72 -5.01
C LEU A 43 -0.11 8.59 -4.80
N THR A 44 0.35 8.79 -3.56
CA THR A 44 1.75 8.58 -3.14
C THR A 44 1.79 7.75 -1.85
N THR A 45 2.86 6.99 -1.65
CA THR A 45 3.06 6.17 -0.44
C THR A 45 3.10 7.04 0.83
N ILE A 46 3.62 8.27 0.75
CA ILE A 46 3.64 9.23 1.86
C ILE A 46 2.21 9.62 2.27
N ARG A 47 1.38 10.05 1.31
CA ARG A 47 -0.01 10.46 1.58
C ARG A 47 -0.85 9.32 2.14
N VAL A 48 -0.66 8.11 1.61
CA VAL A 48 -1.36 6.93 2.11
C VAL A 48 -0.91 6.60 3.54
N ALA A 49 0.40 6.65 3.82
CA ALA A 49 0.91 6.40 5.17
C ALA A 49 0.37 7.42 6.19
N GLU A 50 0.41 8.71 5.85
CA GLU A 50 -0.14 9.79 6.66
C GLU A 50 -1.62 9.56 6.96
N ARG A 51 -2.40 9.23 5.94
CA ARG A 51 -3.85 9.02 6.08
C ARG A 51 -4.21 7.73 6.82
N ALA A 52 -3.43 6.67 6.66
CA ALA A 52 -3.59 5.42 7.39
C ALA A 52 -3.14 5.50 8.85
N GLY A 53 -2.47 6.60 9.26
CA GLY A 53 -1.93 6.75 10.60
C GLY A 53 -0.73 5.82 10.87
N VAL A 54 0.02 5.46 9.83
CA VAL A 54 1.19 4.56 9.92
C VAL A 54 2.45 5.27 9.49
N SER A 55 3.61 4.79 9.94
CA SER A 55 4.88 5.31 9.42
C SER A 55 5.08 4.88 7.96
N VAL A 56 5.77 5.71 7.18
CA VAL A 56 6.17 5.36 5.80
C VAL A 56 7.00 4.07 5.77
N GLY A 57 7.85 3.84 6.77
CA GLY A 57 8.61 2.60 6.91
C GLY A 57 7.72 1.38 7.13
N THR A 58 6.67 1.51 7.95
CA THR A 58 5.64 0.47 8.13
C THR A 58 4.94 0.18 6.80
N LEU A 59 4.54 1.22 6.06
CA LEU A 59 3.91 1.03 4.76
C LEU A 59 4.83 0.28 3.79
N TYR A 60 6.12 0.63 3.71
CA TYR A 60 7.09 -0.07 2.84
C TYR A 60 7.32 -1.54 3.22
N GLN A 61 7.12 -1.93 4.48
CA GLN A 61 7.18 -3.34 4.87
C GLN A 61 6.07 -4.18 4.22
N TYR A 62 4.92 -3.58 3.94
CA TYR A 62 3.79 -4.24 3.29
C TYR A 62 3.76 -3.97 1.78
N PHE A 63 3.92 -2.70 1.37
CA PHE A 63 3.76 -2.23 0.00
C PHE A 63 5.04 -1.54 -0.47
N PRO A 64 5.94 -2.27 -1.17
CA PRO A 64 7.26 -1.74 -1.53
C PRO A 64 7.21 -0.61 -2.57
N GLN A 65 6.10 -0.46 -3.29
CA GLN A 65 5.93 0.52 -4.36
C GLN A 65 4.48 0.97 -4.50
N LYS A 66 4.26 2.15 -5.07
CA LYS A 66 2.91 2.72 -5.33
C LYS A 66 2.00 1.73 -6.07
N GLN A 67 2.51 0.97 -7.03
CA GLN A 67 1.70 -0.01 -7.76
C GLN A 67 1.14 -1.09 -6.85
N ALA A 68 1.87 -1.53 -5.82
CA ALA A 68 1.37 -2.53 -4.89
C ALA A 68 0.15 -2.04 -4.10
N LEU A 69 0.04 -0.73 -3.83
CA LEU A 69 -1.17 -0.13 -3.23
C LEU A 69 -2.35 -0.19 -4.21
N LEU A 70 -2.11 0.11 -5.49
CA LEU A 70 -3.15 0.04 -6.53
C LEU A 70 -3.65 -1.37 -6.76
N PHE A 71 -2.74 -2.33 -6.89
CA PHE A 71 -3.10 -3.74 -7.07
C PHE A 71 -3.85 -4.31 -5.87
N ALA A 72 -3.67 -3.75 -4.67
CA ALA A 72 -4.32 -4.27 -3.48
C ALA A 72 -5.75 -3.75 -3.26
N VAL A 73 -6.18 -2.75 -4.03
CA VAL A 73 -7.54 -2.17 -3.96
C VAL A 73 -8.36 -2.38 -5.24
N LEU A 74 -7.82 -3.17 -6.18
CA LEU A 74 -8.46 -3.59 -7.44
C LEU A 74 -8.74 -5.09 -7.39
#